data_AF-A0A1A2E2V9-F1
#
_entry.id   AF-A0A1A2E2V9-F1
#
_cell.length_a   1.000
_cell.length_b   1.000
_cell.length_c   1.000
_cell.angle_alpha   90.00
_cell.angle_beta   90.00
_cell.angle_gamma   90.00
#
_symmetry.space_group_name_H-M   'P 1'
#
loop_
_entity.id
_entity.type
_entity.pdbx_description
1 polymer ?
#
loop_
_entity_poly.entity_id
_entity_poly.type
_entity_poly.pdbx_seq_one_letter_code
_entity_poly.pdbx_strand_id
1 'polypeptide(L)'
;MDFFAKLDRSVKSLAVIASVLSGIALTSVAPCSHADVEPDKKLAYLIGVTMRPGYGFANAEEALDYGYGICAKVSRDVGYGRLITEVQADFRTSDDYHASYLISQAVNELCPDLIWQLRNSAAHYRPPGPGFP
;
A
#
# COMPACT_ATOMS: atom_id res chain seq x y z
N MET A 1 4.56 15.10 -54.80
CA MET A 1 4.84 14.35 -53.55
C MET A 1 4.32 12.92 -53.70
N ASP A 2 4.78 12.23 -54.74
CA ASP A 2 4.13 11.06 -55.34
C ASP A 2 5.00 9.79 -55.19
N PHE A 3 6.06 9.90 -54.39
CA PHE A 3 7.03 8.83 -54.12
C PHE A 3 6.49 7.84 -53.07
N PHE A 4 5.68 8.28 -52.11
CA PHE A 4 5.10 7.40 -51.09
C PHE A 4 4.01 6.47 -51.64
N ALA A 5 3.36 6.83 -52.75
CA ALA A 5 2.44 5.96 -53.49
C ALA A 5 3.15 4.71 -54.10
N LYS A 6 4.49 4.72 -54.15
CA LYS A 6 5.34 3.57 -54.53
C LYS A 6 5.40 2.52 -53.41
N LEU A 7 5.21 2.93 -52.15
CA LEU A 7 5.35 2.05 -50.98
C LEU A 7 4.14 1.12 -50.83
N ASP A 8 2.93 1.61 -51.14
CA ASP A 8 1.68 0.86 -51.03
C ASP A 8 1.54 -0.25 -52.11
N ARG A 9 2.16 -0.02 -53.27
CA ARG A 9 2.07 -0.96 -54.41
C ARG A 9 2.95 -2.19 -54.25
N SER A 10 3.96 -2.13 -53.39
CA SER A 10 4.88 -3.25 -53.13
C SER A 10 4.34 -4.27 -52.12
N VAL A 11 3.19 -3.98 -51.49
CA VAL A 11 2.58 -4.82 -50.44
C VAL A 11 1.76 -5.98 -51.03
N LYS A 12 1.58 -6.03 -52.35
CA LYS A 12 0.65 -6.96 -53.00
C LYS A 12 1.26 -7.70 -54.18
N SER A 13 2.43 -8.33 -54.04
CA SER A 13 2.87 -9.41 -54.95
C SER A 13 4.18 -10.00 -54.47
N LEU A 14 4.11 -10.98 -53.58
CA LEU A 14 4.65 -12.33 -53.75
C LEU A 14 4.63 -12.99 -52.38
N ALA A 15 3.72 -13.94 -52.23
CA ALA A 15 3.82 -14.96 -51.22
C ALA A 15 5.04 -15.85 -51.50
N VAL A 16 5.46 -16.56 -50.44
CA VAL A 16 6.35 -17.73 -50.42
C VAL A 16 7.85 -17.41 -50.40
N ILE A 17 8.48 -17.55 -49.22
CA ILE A 17 9.48 -18.59 -48.88
C ILE A 17 9.98 -18.35 -47.43
N ALA A 18 9.68 -19.34 -46.59
CA ALA A 18 10.38 -19.85 -45.41
C ALA A 18 11.43 -18.99 -44.66
N SER A 19 11.11 -18.79 -43.36
CA SER A 19 11.97 -18.93 -42.17
C SER A 19 13.31 -18.18 -42.10
N VAL A 20 13.49 -17.36 -41.05
CA VAL A 20 14.47 -17.54 -39.97
C VAL A 20 14.35 -16.38 -38.97
N LEU A 21 14.14 -16.75 -37.70
CA LEU A 21 14.40 -16.05 -36.44
C LEU A 21 14.62 -14.52 -36.46
N SER A 22 13.70 -13.76 -35.86
CA SER A 22 14.04 -12.89 -34.71
C SER A 22 12.75 -12.29 -34.10
N GLY A 23 12.01 -13.11 -33.36
CA GLY A 23 10.99 -12.62 -32.45
C GLY A 23 11.65 -12.31 -31.11
N ILE A 24 12.25 -11.12 -30.95
CA ILE A 24 12.62 -10.62 -29.62
C ILE A 24 11.32 -10.12 -29.00
N ALA A 25 10.54 -11.05 -28.45
CA ALA A 25 9.55 -10.72 -27.44
C ALA A 25 10.33 -10.22 -26.22
N LEU A 26 10.38 -8.91 -26.02
CA LEU A 26 10.79 -8.32 -24.75
C LEU A 26 9.75 -8.75 -23.71
N THR A 27 9.92 -9.93 -23.12
CA THR A 27 9.26 -10.28 -21.87
C THR A 27 9.84 -9.36 -20.82
N SER A 28 9.16 -8.23 -20.58
CA SER A 28 9.38 -7.42 -19.39
C SER A 28 8.99 -8.30 -18.19
N VAL A 29 9.94 -9.08 -17.70
CA VAL A 29 9.87 -9.59 -16.33
C VAL A 29 9.99 -8.34 -15.48
N ALA A 30 8.85 -7.80 -15.04
CA ALA A 30 8.87 -6.82 -13.98
C ALA A 30 9.67 -7.45 -12.84
N PRO A 31 10.75 -6.82 -12.36
CA PRO A 31 11.46 -7.36 -11.21
C PRO A 31 10.43 -7.50 -10.10
N CYS A 32 10.24 -8.72 -9.59
CA CYS A 32 9.57 -8.90 -8.31
C CYS A 32 10.40 -8.08 -7.31
N SER A 33 9.90 -6.91 -6.93
CA SER A 33 10.56 -6.08 -5.92
C SER A 33 10.47 -6.86 -4.61
N HIS A 34 11.50 -7.62 -4.30
CA HIS A 34 11.68 -8.26 -2.99
C HIS A 34 11.99 -7.21 -1.90
N ALA A 35 11.27 -6.08 -1.90
CA ALA A 35 11.25 -5.15 -0.77
C ALA A 35 10.42 -5.72 0.41
N ASP A 36 9.81 -6.89 0.20
CA ASP A 36 8.90 -7.56 1.13
C ASP A 36 9.57 -8.71 1.89
N VAL A 37 10.83 -8.57 2.31
CA VAL A 37 11.34 -9.49 3.31
C VAL A 37 10.52 -9.20 4.57
N GLU A 38 9.60 -10.09 4.91
CA GLU A 38 8.66 -9.95 6.03
C GLU A 38 9.30 -9.45 7.36
N PRO A 39 10.56 -9.85 7.70
CA PRO A 39 11.31 -9.24 8.79
C PRO A 39 11.46 -7.72 8.72
N ASP A 40 11.69 -7.17 7.52
CA ASP A 40 11.98 -5.75 7.31
C ASP A 40 10.76 -4.89 7.60
N LYS A 41 9.57 -5.36 7.19
CA LYS A 41 8.27 -4.70 7.44
C LYS A 41 7.89 -4.67 8.92
N LYS A 42 8.04 -5.80 9.60
CA LYS A 42 7.79 -5.88 11.06
C LYS A 42 8.74 -4.96 11.82
N LEU A 43 10.01 -4.95 11.44
CA LEU A 43 11.00 -4.08 12.05
C LEU A 43 10.68 -2.60 11.80
N ALA A 44 10.30 -2.21 10.58
CA ALA A 44 9.92 -0.84 10.26
C ALA A 44 8.73 -0.36 11.10
N TYR A 45 7.69 -1.19 11.21
CA TYR A 45 6.55 -0.93 12.10
C TYR A 45 6.97 -0.78 13.56
N LEU A 46 7.74 -1.74 14.08
CA LEU A 46 8.22 -1.73 15.46
C LEU A 46 9.03 -0.48 15.77
N ILE A 47 9.94 -0.06 14.89
CA ILE A 47 10.69 1.18 15.07
C ILE A 47 9.73 2.37 15.15
N GLY A 48 8.73 2.43 14.26
CA GLY A 48 7.74 3.51 14.24
C GLY A 48 6.92 3.64 15.52
N VAL A 49 6.58 2.53 16.17
CA VAL A 49 5.66 2.53 17.33
C VAL A 49 6.36 2.38 18.69
N THR A 50 7.58 1.85 18.73
CA THR A 50 8.33 1.68 20.00
C THR A 50 9.25 2.87 20.30
N MET A 51 9.79 3.53 19.27
CA MET A 51 10.63 4.72 19.46
C MET A 51 9.79 5.99 19.62
N ARG A 52 8.51 5.95 19.21
CA ARG A 52 7.56 7.04 19.43
C ARG A 52 6.92 6.89 20.81
N PRO A 53 7.01 7.91 21.68
CA PRO A 53 6.36 7.85 22.99
C PRO A 53 4.83 7.81 22.86
N GLY A 54 4.18 7.12 23.80
CA GLY A 54 2.72 7.16 24.02
C GLY A 54 1.98 5.83 23.82
N TYR A 55 2.51 4.88 23.06
CA TYR A 55 1.83 3.58 22.87
C TYR A 55 2.08 2.61 24.03
N GLY A 56 3.30 2.57 24.59
CA GLY A 56 3.54 1.84 25.86
C GLY A 56 3.32 0.32 25.81
N PHE A 57 3.46 -0.31 24.62
CA PHE A 57 3.45 -1.77 24.48
C PHE A 57 4.51 -2.43 25.39
N ALA A 58 4.18 -3.56 25.99
CA ALA A 58 5.06 -4.27 26.92
C ALA A 58 6.23 -4.98 26.21
N ASN A 59 6.04 -5.39 24.95
CA ASN A 59 7.06 -6.02 24.11
C ASN A 59 6.72 -5.87 22.62
N ALA A 60 7.61 -6.38 21.76
CA ALA A 60 7.46 -6.31 20.31
C ALA A 60 6.28 -7.15 19.81
N GLU A 61 6.03 -8.31 20.42
CA GLU A 61 4.94 -9.20 20.07
C GLU A 61 3.58 -8.54 20.29
N GLU A 62 3.37 -7.86 21.43
CA GLU A 62 2.13 -7.12 21.71
C GLU A 62 1.90 -5.98 20.69
N ALA A 63 2.96 -5.25 20.34
CA ALA A 63 2.86 -4.20 19.33
C ALA A 63 2.46 -4.77 17.96
N LEU A 64 3.05 -5.91 17.56
CA LEU A 64 2.73 -6.59 16.31
C LEU A 64 1.30 -7.14 16.32
N ASP A 65 0.87 -7.77 17.41
CA ASP A 65 -0.49 -8.27 17.58
C ASP A 65 -1.52 -7.14 17.46
N TYR A 66 -1.24 -5.97 18.07
CA TYR A 66 -2.08 -4.79 17.92
C TYR A 66 -2.14 -4.30 16.46
N GLY A 67 -0.99 -4.22 15.79
CA GLY A 67 -0.88 -3.81 14.39
C GLY A 67 -1.64 -4.75 13.44
N TYR A 68 -1.49 -6.05 13.59
CA TYR A 68 -2.26 -7.04 12.82
C TYR A 68 -3.75 -7.01 13.19
N GLY A 69 -4.10 -6.68 14.43
CA GLY A 69 -5.48 -6.41 14.84
C GLY A 69 -6.11 -5.25 14.06
N ILE A 70 -5.37 -4.17 13.82
CA ILE A 70 -5.81 -3.08 12.93
C ILE A 70 -6.02 -3.60 11.51
N CYS A 71 -5.04 -4.32 10.94
CA CYS A 71 -5.16 -4.91 9.61
C CYS A 71 -6.40 -5.81 9.46
N ALA A 72 -6.70 -6.62 10.48
CA ALA A 72 -7.87 -7.49 10.50
C ALA A 72 -9.20 -6.71 10.57
N LYS A 73 -9.21 -5.53 11.18
CA LYS A 73 -10.38 -4.64 11.17
C LYS A 73 -10.54 -3.98 9.80
N VAL A 74 -9.45 -3.49 9.20
CA VAL A 74 -9.47 -2.88 7.86
C VAL A 74 -9.97 -3.88 6.82
N SER A 75 -9.50 -5.13 6.84
CA SER A 75 -9.94 -6.17 5.90
C SER A 75 -11.41 -6.55 6.01
N ARG A 76 -12.08 -6.16 7.12
CA ARG A 76 -13.51 -6.34 7.37
C ARG A 76 -14.32 -5.06 7.14
N ASP A 77 -13.76 -4.11 6.40
CA ASP A 77 -14.39 -2.82 6.09
C ASP A 77 -14.74 -1.98 7.34
N VAL A 78 -14.00 -2.15 8.45
CA VAL A 78 -14.14 -1.24 9.59
C VAL A 78 -13.66 0.15 9.17
N GLY A 79 -14.56 1.13 9.20
CA GLY A 79 -14.28 2.49 8.73
C GLY A 79 -13.22 3.23 9.57
N TYR A 80 -12.44 4.08 8.91
CA TYR A 80 -11.34 4.84 9.50
C TYR A 80 -11.70 5.59 10.78
N GLY A 81 -12.84 6.28 10.82
CA GLY A 81 -13.26 7.01 12.01
C GLY A 81 -13.51 6.12 13.23
N ARG A 82 -14.00 4.90 13.02
CA ARG A 82 -14.17 3.92 14.11
C ARG A 82 -12.82 3.40 14.59
N LEU A 83 -11.88 3.14 13.68
CA LEU A 83 -10.52 2.78 14.05
C LEU A 83 -9.87 3.88 14.91
N ILE A 84 -10.04 5.15 14.55
CA ILE A 84 -9.53 6.28 15.35
C ILE A 84 -10.10 6.23 16.77
N THR A 85 -11.42 6.14 16.92
CA THR A 85 -12.06 6.13 18.25
C THR A 85 -11.64 4.93 19.09
N GLU A 86 -11.49 3.75 18.48
CA GLU A 86 -11.03 2.55 19.18
C GLU A 86 -9.58 2.71 19.66
N VAL A 87 -8.67 3.18 18.79
CA VAL A 87 -7.27 3.44 19.18
C VAL A 87 -7.18 4.51 20.25
N GLN A 88 -7.95 5.60 20.13
CA GLN A 88 -8.03 6.64 21.16
C GLN A 88 -8.49 6.08 22.52
N ALA A 89 -9.47 5.18 22.53
CA ALA A 89 -9.94 4.53 23.73
C ALA A 89 -8.87 3.60 24.34
N ASP A 90 -8.22 2.78 23.52
CA ASP A 90 -7.20 1.80 23.94
C ASP A 90 -6.00 2.50 24.60
N PHE A 91 -5.52 3.61 24.00
CA PHE A 91 -4.38 4.39 24.53
C PHE A 91 -4.80 5.54 25.44
N ARG A 92 -6.09 5.64 25.77
CA ARG A 92 -6.65 6.69 26.66
C ARG A 92 -6.21 8.10 26.25
N THR A 93 -6.27 8.39 24.95
CA THR A 93 -5.85 9.67 24.37
C THR A 93 -6.98 10.30 23.56
N SER A 94 -7.02 11.63 23.48
CA SER A 94 -7.87 12.38 22.57
C SER A 94 -7.10 12.91 21.34
N ASP A 95 -5.82 12.55 21.22
CA ASP A 95 -4.97 13.01 20.12
C ASP A 95 -5.25 12.19 18.84
N ASP A 96 -5.86 12.85 17.86
CA ASP A 96 -6.14 12.28 16.54
C ASP A 96 -4.87 11.89 15.78
N TYR A 97 -3.80 12.67 15.93
CA TYR A 97 -2.52 12.40 15.29
C TYR A 97 -1.87 11.13 15.85
N HIS A 98 -1.99 10.92 17.16
CA HIS A 98 -1.52 9.70 17.81
C HIS A 98 -2.22 8.45 17.26
N ALA A 99 -3.55 8.50 17.11
CA ALA A 99 -4.31 7.37 16.60
C ALA A 99 -4.10 7.15 15.09
N SER A 100 -4.18 8.22 14.29
CA SER A 100 -4.00 8.16 12.83
C SER A 100 -2.61 7.69 12.42
N TYR A 101 -1.56 8.07 13.16
CA TYR A 101 -0.21 7.59 12.93
C TYR A 101 -0.12 6.08 13.11
N LEU A 102 -0.64 5.53 14.21
CA LEU A 102 -0.58 4.09 14.48
C LEU A 102 -1.31 3.29 13.42
N ILE A 103 -2.51 3.73 13.04
CA ILE A 103 -3.32 3.08 12.00
C ILE A 103 -2.59 3.09 10.66
N SER A 104 -2.07 4.25 10.27
CA SER A 104 -1.33 4.39 9.01
C SER A 104 -0.07 3.55 9.01
N GLN A 105 0.65 3.49 10.15
CA GLN A 105 1.88 2.73 10.26
C GLN A 105 1.65 1.23 10.23
N ALA A 106 0.60 0.74 10.91
CA ALA A 106 0.21 -0.66 10.83
C ALA A 106 -0.13 -1.07 9.39
N VAL A 107 -0.93 -0.25 8.68
CA VAL A 107 -1.37 -0.62 7.32
C VAL A 107 -0.27 -0.49 6.28
N ASN A 108 0.57 0.56 6.35
CA ASN A 108 1.64 0.75 5.38
C ASN A 108 2.70 -0.35 5.46
N GLU A 109 3.05 -0.77 6.67
CA GLU A 109 4.13 -1.73 6.88
C GLU A 109 3.62 -3.18 6.90
N LEU A 110 2.55 -3.47 7.64
CA LEU A 110 2.14 -4.86 7.91
C LEU A 110 1.14 -5.42 6.90
N CYS A 111 0.29 -4.59 6.29
CA CYS A 111 -0.74 -5.04 5.34
C CYS A 111 -0.92 -4.08 4.15
N PRO A 112 0.12 -3.90 3.31
CA PRO A 112 0.11 -2.93 2.23
C PRO A 112 -0.99 -3.16 1.17
N ASP A 113 -1.46 -4.39 1.02
CA ASP A 113 -2.59 -4.73 0.12
C ASP A 113 -3.89 -4.03 0.53
N LEU A 114 -4.01 -3.61 1.80
CA LEU A 114 -5.19 -2.94 2.35
C LEU A 114 -5.10 -1.41 2.33
N ILE A 115 -3.99 -0.83 1.83
CA ILE A 115 -3.78 0.64 1.80
C ILE A 115 -4.93 1.34 1.07
N TRP A 116 -5.37 0.80 -0.07
CA TRP A 116 -6.46 1.41 -0.82
C TRP A 116 -7.79 1.39 -0.05
N GLN A 117 -8.09 0.28 0.63
CA GLN A 117 -9.29 0.13 1.46
C GLN A 117 -9.27 1.12 2.63
N LEU A 118 -8.14 1.25 3.32
CA LEU A 118 -7.97 2.24 4.39
C LEU A 118 -8.18 3.66 3.86
N ARG A 119 -7.51 4.03 2.76
CA ARG A 119 -7.59 5.38 2.16
C ARG A 119 -9.02 5.72 1.74
N ASN A 120 -9.72 4.78 1.12
CA ASN A 120 -11.11 4.97 0.72
C ASN A 120 -12.02 5.18 1.95
N SER A 121 -11.81 4.41 3.02
CA SER A 121 -12.57 4.57 4.27
C SER A 121 -12.29 5.89 5.00
N ALA A 122 -11.14 6.52 4.72
CA ALA A 122 -10.73 7.80 5.30
C ALA A 122 -11.16 9.03 4.49
N ALA A 123 -11.73 8.85 3.27
CA ALA A 123 -11.95 9.95 2.31
C ALA A 123 -12.81 11.11 2.84
N HIS A 124 -13.69 10.85 3.80
CA HIS A 124 -14.56 11.85 4.44
C HIS A 124 -14.27 12.02 5.92
N TYR A 125 -13.19 11.41 6.41
CA TYR A 125 -12.79 11.58 7.79
C TYR A 125 -12.33 13.02 8.03
N ARG A 126 -12.91 13.65 9.05
CA ARG A 126 -12.49 14.96 9.52
C ARG A 126 -12.11 14.81 10.98
N PRO A 127 -10.83 15.05 11.34
CA PRO A 127 -10.43 15.10 12.73
C PRO A 127 -11.32 16.10 13.48
N PRO A 128 -11.69 15.82 14.74
CA PRO A 128 -12.28 16.84 15.58
C PRO A 128 -11.34 18.05 15.59
N GLY A 129 -11.91 19.25 15.41
CA GLY A 129 -11.10 20.47 15.49
C GLY A 129 -10.38 20.53 16.84
N PRO A 130 -9.27 21.29 16.95
CA PRO A 130 -8.59 21.44 18.23
C PRO A 130 -9.61 21.86 19.28
N GLY A 131 -9.85 20.98 20.26
CA GLY A 131 -10.72 21.27 21.38
C GLY A 131 -10.07 22.41 22.15
N PHE A 132 -10.67 23.60 22.06
CA PHE A 132 -10.34 24.67 23.00
C PHE A 132 -10.82 24.19 24.38
N PRO A 133 -9.96 24.24 25.42
CA PRO A 133 -10.37 23.93 26.78
C PRO A 133 -11.46 24.88 27.28
#